data_AF-D9CI77-F1
#
_entry.id   AF-D9CI77-F1
#
_cell.length_a   1.000
_cell.length_b   1.000
_cell.length_c   1.000
_cell.angle_alpha   90.00
_cell.angle_beta   90.00
_cell.angle_gamma   90.00
#
_symmetry.space_group_name_H-M   'P 1'
#
loop_
_entity.id
_entity.type
_entity.pdbx_description
1 polymer ?
#
loop_
_entity_poly.entity_id
_entity_poly.type
_entity_poly.pdbx_seq_one_letter_code
_entity_poly.pdbx_strand_id
1 'polypeptide(L)' 'RWQWNATVGPLVDRPGRLGDWGYINTDGLGLLEYMTFLEDVGMTPTMAVWSGFALEGQSIAEGDLPPYIQQAIDQ' A
#
# COMPACT_ATOMS: atom_id res chain seq x y z
N ARG A 1 -5.00 -6.83 0.92
CA ARG A 1 -3.68 -6.18 1.16
C ARG A 1 -3.70 -4.76 0.62
N TRP A 2 -2.82 -3.89 1.10
CA TRP A 2 -2.59 -2.56 0.53
C TRP A 2 -1.66 -2.66 -0.71
N GLN A 3 -1.85 -1.77 -1.70
CA GLN A 3 -1.00 -1.69 -2.89
C GLN A 3 -0.72 -0.22 -3.21
N TRP A 4 0.53 0.20 -3.22
CA TRP A 4 0.89 1.62 -3.38
C TRP A 4 0.34 2.22 -4.68
N ASN A 5 0.44 1.48 -5.78
CA ASN A 5 0.06 1.91 -7.12
C ASN A 5 -1.46 2.08 -7.29
N ALA A 6 -2.28 1.46 -6.44
CA ALA A 6 -3.72 1.68 -6.41
C ALA A 6 -4.13 2.93 -5.62
N THR A 7 -3.17 3.60 -4.97
CA THR A 7 -3.39 4.77 -4.11
C THR A 7 -2.87 6.07 -4.72
N VAL A 8 -2.32 6.04 -5.92
CA VAL A 8 -1.74 7.21 -6.61
C VAL A 8 -2.48 7.50 -7.90
N GLY A 9 -2.23 8.66 -8.50
CA GLY A 9 -2.96 9.12 -9.69
C GLY A 9 -4.34 9.72 -9.37
N PRO A 10 -5.16 9.98 -10.41
CA PRO A 10 -6.49 10.58 -10.25
C PRO A 10 -7.42 9.73 -9.37
N LEU A 11 -8.23 10.37 -8.53
CA LEU A 11 -9.16 9.67 -7.63
C LEU A 11 -10.14 8.74 -8.36
N VAL A 12 -10.52 9.08 -9.59
CA VAL A 12 -11.43 8.26 -10.42
C VAL A 12 -10.83 6.91 -10.82
N ASP A 13 -9.50 6.79 -10.81
CA ASP A 13 -8.77 5.57 -11.13
C ASP A 13 -8.36 4.78 -9.87
N ARG A 14 -8.64 5.31 -8.66
CA ARG A 14 -8.35 4.64 -7.38
C ARG A 14 -9.54 3.75 -6.98
N PRO A 15 -9.40 2.42 -7.01
CA PRO A 15 -10.53 1.52 -6.74
C PRO A 15 -10.90 1.45 -5.25
N GLY A 16 -10.01 1.90 -4.36
CA GLY A 16 -10.11 1.64 -2.93
C GLY A 16 -9.97 0.15 -2.59
N ARG A 17 -10.26 -0.20 -1.34
CA ARG A 17 -10.19 -1.57 -0.82
C ARG A 17 -10.98 -1.74 0.47
N LEU A 18 -11.35 -2.97 0.80
CA LEU A 18 -11.75 -3.30 2.17
C LEU A 18 -10.52 -3.25 3.08
N GLY A 19 -10.60 -2.45 4.14
CA GLY A 19 -9.58 -2.38 5.18
C GLY A 19 -9.75 -3.48 6.23
N ASP A 20 -8.73 -3.65 7.06
CA ASP A 20 -8.70 -4.70 8.09
C ASP A 20 -9.50 -4.32 9.36
N TRP A 21 -10.20 -3.18 9.33
CA TRP A 21 -11.00 -2.63 10.43
C TRP A 21 -12.51 -2.58 10.11
N GLY A 22 -12.97 -3.39 9.15
CA GLY A 22 -14.39 -3.58 8.88
C GLY A 22 -15.06 -2.50 8.02
N TYR A 23 -14.29 -1.64 7.36
CA TYR A 23 -14.81 -0.60 6.47
C TYR A 23 -13.93 -0.39 5.22
N ILE A 24 -14.53 0.23 4.19
CA ILE A 24 -13.86 0.54 2.93
C ILE A 24 -12.89 1.72 3.12
N ASN A 25 -11.67 1.55 2.64
CA ASN A 25 -10.71 2.62 2.46
C ASN A 25 -10.83 3.07 0.99
N THR A 26 -11.03 4.37 0.77
CA THR A 26 -11.08 4.94 -0.58
C THR A 26 -9.70 5.03 -1.23
N ASP A 27 -8.65 4.91 -0.43
CA ASP A 27 -7.25 5.16 -0.82
C ASP A 27 -7.03 6.58 -1.42
N GLY A 28 -7.91 7.54 -1.05
CA GLY A 28 -7.71 8.97 -1.30
C GLY A 28 -6.60 9.58 -0.42
N LEU A 29 -6.34 8.96 0.74
CA LEU A 29 -5.10 9.15 1.49
C LEU A 29 -4.11 8.07 1.03
N GLY A 30 -3.39 8.36 -0.05
CA GLY A 30 -2.45 7.46 -0.69
C GLY A 30 -0.99 7.80 -0.44
N LEU A 31 -0.09 7.11 -1.14
CA LEU A 31 1.35 7.24 -0.93
C LEU A 31 1.84 8.69 -1.08
N LEU A 32 1.41 9.38 -2.15
CA LEU A 32 1.84 10.76 -2.41
C LEU A 32 1.35 11.71 -1.31
N GLU A 33 0.09 11.57 -0.88
CA GLU A 33 -0.47 12.42 0.17
C GLU A 33 0.27 12.25 1.51
N TYR A 34 0.68 11.02 1.85
CA TYR A 34 1.53 10.79 3.02
C TYR A 34 2.92 11.42 2.88
N MET A 35 3.58 11.27 1.72
CA MET A 35 4.91 11.85 1.50
C MET A 35 4.89 13.38 1.58
N THR A 36 3.91 14.03 0.96
CA THR A 36 3.73 15.48 1.05
C THR A 36 3.47 15.93 2.49
N PHE A 37 2.58 15.24 3.23
CA PHE A 37 2.33 15.58 4.62
C PHE A 37 3.60 15.48 5.48
N LEU A 38 4.37 14.40 5.32
CA LEU A 38 5.61 14.21 6.08
C LEU A 38 6.67 15.27 5.73
N GLU A 39 6.77 15.67 4.46
CA GLU A 39 7.60 16.81 4.03
C GLU A 39 7.16 18.11 4.72
N ASP A 40 5.86 18.42 4.70
CA ASP A 40 5.29 19.65 5.29
C ASP A 40 5.56 19.77 6.79
N VAL A 41 5.60 18.64 7.52
CA VAL A 41 5.85 18.61 8.97
C VAL A 41 7.29 18.26 9.35
N GLY A 42 8.19 18.09 8.37
CA GLY A 42 9.61 17.77 8.60
C GLY A 42 9.86 16.41 9.25
N MET A 43 9.01 15.42 8.96
CA MET A 43 9.12 14.06 9.49
C MET A 43 9.78 13.11 8.48
N THR A 44 10.56 12.16 8.99
CA THR A 44 11.14 11.09 8.17
C THR A 44 10.17 9.91 8.06
N PRO A 45 9.87 9.41 6.85
CA PRO A 45 9.02 8.23 6.68
C PRO A 45 9.72 6.96 7.18
N THR A 46 9.00 6.12 7.93
CA THR A 46 9.32 4.69 8.10
C THR A 46 8.29 3.89 7.34
N MET A 47 8.61 3.55 6.09
CA MET A 47 7.64 2.98 5.15
C MET A 47 7.65 1.45 5.20
N ALA A 48 6.48 0.85 5.39
CA ALA A 48 6.29 -0.59 5.28
C ALA A 48 6.04 -1.00 3.82
N VAL A 49 6.50 -2.19 3.46
CA VAL A 49 6.15 -2.90 2.23
C VAL A 49 5.41 -4.18 2.58
N TRP A 50 4.50 -4.62 1.72
CA TRP A 50 3.79 -5.88 1.94
C TRP A 50 4.71 -7.08 1.71
N SER A 51 4.77 -8.00 2.67
CA SER A 51 5.84 -9.02 2.77
C SER A 51 5.36 -10.47 2.59
N GLY A 52 4.32 -10.70 1.79
CA GLY A 52 3.89 -12.07 1.46
C GLY A 52 2.86 -12.68 2.42
N PHE A 53 2.37 -11.95 3.43
CA PHE A 53 1.44 -12.47 4.43
C PHE A 53 0.15 -11.64 4.55
N ALA A 54 -0.98 -12.31 4.78
CA ALA A 54 -2.28 -11.70 5.05
C ALA A 54 -2.89 -12.20 6.36
N LEU A 55 -3.70 -11.36 7.02
CA LEU A 55 -4.26 -11.61 8.36
C LEU A 55 -5.16 -12.85 8.47
N GLU A 56 -5.60 -13.41 7.34
CA GLU A 56 -6.32 -14.69 7.27
C GLU A 56 -5.40 -15.92 7.42
N GLY A 57 -4.12 -15.71 7.75
CA GLY A 57 -3.15 -16.78 7.98
C GLY A 57 -2.51 -17.33 6.69
N GLN A 58 -2.64 -16.62 5.58
CA GLN A 58 -2.12 -17.04 4.28
C GLN A 58 -0.75 -16.42 4.01
N SER A 59 0.25 -17.27 3.76
CA SER A 59 1.57 -16.90 3.24
C SER A 59 1.71 -17.30 1.78
N ILE A 60 2.30 -16.43 0.97
CA ILE A 60 2.66 -16.74 -0.42
C ILE A 60 3.87 -17.69 -0.43
N ALA A 61 3.83 -18.69 -1.29
CA ALA A 61 4.95 -19.60 -1.50
C ALA A 61 6.15 -18.86 -2.09
N GLU A 62 7.37 -19.27 -1.77
CA GLU A 62 8.60 -18.58 -2.19
C GLU A 62 8.67 -18.36 -3.71
N GLY A 63 8.28 -19.37 -4.50
CA GLY A 63 8.26 -19.29 -5.97
C GLY A 63 7.30 -18.25 -6.55
N ASP A 64 6.31 -17.82 -5.77
CA ASP A 64 5.28 -16.86 -6.18
C ASP A 64 5.53 -15.45 -5.63
N LEU A 65 6.59 -15.26 -4.81
CA LEU A 65 7.01 -13.95 -4.30
C LEU A 65 7.52 -12.94 -5.34
N PRO A 66 8.17 -13.32 -6.46
CA PRO A 66 8.80 -12.37 -7.38
C PRO A 66 7.96 -11.14 -7.78
N PRO A 67 6.66 -11.26 -8.17
CA PRO A 67 5.86 -10.09 -8.51
C PRO A 67 5.63 -9.12 -7.33
N TYR A 68 5.55 -9.63 -6.10
CA TYR A 68 5.36 -8.81 -4.90
C TYR A 68 6.66 -8.11 -4.47
N ILE A 69 7.80 -8.78 -4.66
CA ILE A 69 9.12 -8.17 -4.47
C ILE A 69 9.28 -7.01 -5.46
N GLN A 70 8.94 -7.21 -6.74
CA GLN A 70 9.01 -6.14 -7.73
C GLN A 70 8.09 -4.98 -7.36
N GLN A 71 6.86 -5.27 -6.94
CA GLN A 71 5.93 -4.20 -6.51
C GLN A 71 6.46 -3.39 -5.33
N ALA A 72 7.23 -4.00 -4.42
CA ALA A 72 7.88 -3.31 -3.31
C ALA A 72 9.10 -2.48 -3.77
N ILE A 73 9.81 -2.90 -4.81
CA ILE A 73 10.89 -2.12 -5.45
C ILE A 73 10.32 -0.89 -6.17
N ASP A 74 9.15 -1.03 -6.79
CA ASP A 74 8.52 0.05 -7.56
C ASP A 74 7.89 1.14 -6.66
N GLN A 75 7.74 0.88 -5.37
CA GLN A 75 7.14 1.79 -4.38
C GLN A 75 8.08 2.95 -4.01
#